data_AF-A0A1Y5H9W4-F1
#
_entry.id   AF-A0A1Y5H9W4-F1
#
_cell.length_a   1.000
_cell.length_b   1.000
_cell.length_c   1.000
_cell.angle_alpha   90.00
_cell.angle_beta   90.00
_cell.angle_gamma   90.00
#
_symmetry.space_group_name_H-M   'P 1'
#
loop_
_entity.id
_entity.type
_entity.pdbx_description
1 polymer ?
#
loop_
_entity_poly.entity_id
_entity_poly.type
_entity_poly.pdbx_seq_one_letter_code
_entity_poly.pdbx_strand_id
1 'polypeptide(L)'
;MHTIALHHILLKSPLLADDVAKELELGADFSELAREYSACPSSHQGGFAGYHQQDELPITVVEALALADEQQTHIGPVQSPFGYHLLKPIGEKPKLAVSDENILSEDAIESVKDDKMPA
;
A
#
# COMPACT_ATOMS: atom_id res chain seq x y z
N MET A 1 -13.42 -14.73 -4.44
CA MET A 1 -13.01 -14.14 -3.15
C MET A 1 -11.66 -13.47 -3.39
N HIS A 2 -11.60 -12.15 -3.35
CA HIS A 2 -10.36 -11.41 -3.59
C HIS A 2 -9.66 -11.26 -2.23
N THR A 3 -8.46 -11.84 -2.12
CA THR A 3 -7.61 -11.69 -0.94
C THR A 3 -6.54 -10.68 -1.25
N ILE A 4 -6.28 -9.79 -0.30
CA ILE A 4 -5.34 -8.69 -0.45
C ILE A 4 -4.27 -8.87 0.60
N ALA A 5 -3.02 -8.78 0.18
CA ALA A 5 -1.89 -8.86 1.08
C ALA A 5 -1.74 -7.51 1.79
N LEU A 6 -2.00 -7.48 3.10
CA LEU A 6 -1.97 -6.24 3.86
C LEU A 6 -0.57 -6.02 4.44
N HIS A 7 0.09 -4.94 4.03
CA HIS A 7 1.28 -4.42 4.69
C HIS A 7 0.96 -3.10 5.34
N HIS A 8 1.24 -3.00 6.64
CA HIS A 8 0.97 -1.79 7.40
C HIS A 8 2.02 -1.49 8.47
N ILE A 9 2.19 -0.22 8.80
CA ILE A 9 2.96 0.27 9.95
C ILE A 9 1.97 0.97 10.87
N LEU A 10 1.83 0.46 12.10
CA LEU A 10 0.98 1.08 13.12
C LEU A 10 1.83 2.01 13.98
N LEU A 11 1.49 3.30 13.98
CA LEU A 11 2.22 4.34 14.71
C LEU A 11 1.30 4.98 15.74
N LYS A 12 1.81 5.18 16.95
CA LYS A 12 1.03 5.77 18.06
C LYS A 12 0.93 7.29 17.99
N SER A 13 1.79 7.93 17.19
CA SER A 13 1.90 9.39 17.09
C SER A 13 1.76 9.83 15.64
N PRO A 14 0.99 10.90 15.35
CA PRO A 14 0.88 11.44 13.99
C PRO A 14 2.21 12.01 13.49
N LEU A 15 3.01 12.60 14.38
CA LEU A 15 4.32 13.14 14.03
C LEU A 15 5.27 12.04 13.56
N LEU A 16 5.22 10.88 14.21
CA LEU A 16 6.03 9.73 13.81
C LEU A 16 5.56 9.18 12.46
N ALA A 17 4.25 9.22 12.20
CA ALA A 17 3.71 8.81 10.91
C ALA A 17 4.13 9.72 9.76
N ASP A 18 4.18 11.03 9.99
CA ASP A 18 4.70 11.99 9.02
C ASP A 18 6.20 11.80 8.76
N ASP A 19 6.98 11.54 9.81
CA ASP A 19 8.43 11.31 9.69
C ASP A 19 8.73 10.04 8.89
N VAL A 20 8.07 8.93 9.24
CA VAL A 20 8.21 7.64 8.53
C VAL A 20 7.73 7.76 7.08
N ALA A 21 6.65 8.50 6.82
CA ALA A 21 6.19 8.76 5.45
C ALA A 21 7.27 9.48 4.63
N LYS A 22 7.89 10.53 5.19
CA LYS A 22 9.00 11.23 4.54
C LYS A 22 10.19 10.33 4.27
N GLU A 23 10.55 9.47 5.20
CA GLU A 23 11.63 8.48 4.98
C GLU A 23 11.30 7.54 3.81
N LEU A 24 10.04 7.11 3.69
CA LEU A 24 9.56 6.29 2.57
C LEU A 24 9.59 7.05 1.24
N GLU A 25 9.36 8.37 1.26
CA GLU A 25 9.52 9.25 0.08
C GLU A 25 10.99 9.41 -0.33
N LEU A 26 11.90 9.40 0.65
CA LEU A 26 13.34 9.43 0.43
C LEU A 26 13.93 8.09 -0.06
N GLY A 27 13.11 7.04 -0.10
CA GLY A 27 13.49 5.71 -0.57
C GLY A 27 13.94 4.74 0.52
N ALA A 28 13.57 5.00 1.78
CA ALA A 28 13.80 4.05 2.87
C ALA A 28 12.98 2.76 2.69
N ASP A 29 13.50 1.66 3.24
CA ASP A 29 12.83 0.37 3.20
C ASP A 29 11.66 0.30 4.17
N PHE A 30 10.45 0.13 3.64
CA PHE A 30 9.23 -0.01 4.44
C PHE A 30 9.32 -1.13 5.48
N SER A 31 9.94 -2.25 5.14
CA SER A 31 10.11 -3.38 6.05
C SER A 31 11.01 -3.04 7.23
N GLU A 32 12.02 -2.19 7.04
CA GLU A 32 12.92 -1.75 8.11
C GLU A 32 12.21 -0.76 9.03
N LEU A 33 11.55 0.24 8.45
CA LEU A 33 10.74 1.21 9.19
C LEU A 33 9.60 0.53 9.96
N ALA A 34 8.98 -0.49 9.38
CA ALA A 34 7.97 -1.30 10.06
C ALA A 34 8.57 -2.06 11.26
N ARG A 35 9.79 -2.58 11.14
CA ARG A 35 10.47 -3.27 12.25
C ARG A 35 10.85 -2.34 13.38
N GLU A 36 11.25 -1.12 13.04
CA GLU A 36 11.75 -0.14 13.99
C GLU A 36 10.64 0.62 14.70
N TYR A 37 9.60 1.05 13.95
CA TYR A 37 8.59 1.97 14.46
C TYR A 37 7.19 1.36 14.65
N SER A 38 6.86 0.25 13.97
CA SER A 38 5.50 -0.32 14.06
C SER A 38 5.23 -0.89 15.45
N ALA A 39 4.12 -0.45 16.04
CA ALA A 39 3.60 -0.97 17.30
C ALA A 39 2.80 -2.28 17.15
N CYS A 40 2.61 -2.77 15.92
CA CYS A 40 1.90 -4.02 15.65
C CYS A 40 2.89 -5.21 15.69
N PRO A 41 2.51 -6.40 16.21
CA PRO A 41 3.38 -7.59 16.17
C PRO A 41 3.79 -8.03 14.76
N SER A 42 3.13 -7.54 13.71
CA SER A 42 3.55 -7.69 12.31
C SER A 42 4.85 -6.97 11.98
N SER A 43 5.35 -6.10 12.86
CA SER A 43 6.66 -5.43 12.75
C SER A 43 7.77 -6.43 12.47
N HIS A 44 7.77 -7.59 13.14
CA HIS A 44 8.79 -8.63 12.95
C HIS A 44 8.87 -9.16 11.51
N GLN A 45 7.76 -9.13 10.78
CA GLN A 45 7.64 -9.51 9.37
C GLN A 45 7.68 -8.31 8.43
N GLY A 46 8.26 -7.18 8.85
CA GLY A 46 8.33 -5.98 8.02
C GLY A 46 6.97 -5.32 7.78
N GLY A 47 6.03 -5.46 8.72
CA GLY A 47 4.69 -4.89 8.61
C GLY A 47 3.69 -5.76 7.85
N PHE A 48 4.09 -6.96 7.41
CA PHE A 48 3.18 -7.90 6.77
C PHE A 48 2.17 -8.45 7.78
N ALA A 49 0.89 -8.12 7.59
CA ALA A 49 -0.22 -8.58 8.43
C ALA A 49 -0.91 -9.84 7.86
N GLY A 50 -0.41 -10.42 6.78
CA GLY A 50 -1.00 -11.58 6.11
C GLY A 50 -1.94 -11.20 4.97
N TYR A 51 -2.65 -12.22 4.46
CA TYR A 51 -3.69 -12.05 3.45
C TYR A 51 -5.04 -11.91 4.13
N HIS A 52 -5.74 -10.82 3.84
CA HIS A 52 -7.07 -10.53 4.37
C HIS A 52 -8.08 -10.50 3.23
N GLN A 53 -9.33 -10.88 3.51
CA GLN A 53 -10.39 -10.70 2.54
C GLN A 53 -10.79 -9.23 2.49
N GLN A 54 -11.04 -8.70 1.28
CA GLN A 54 -11.44 -7.30 1.11
C GLN A 54 -12.67 -6.93 1.95
N ASP A 55 -13.66 -7.83 2.06
CA ASP A 55 -14.87 -7.66 2.89
C ASP A 55 -14.61 -7.63 4.40
N GLU A 56 -13.47 -8.16 4.87
CA GLU A 56 -13.10 -8.18 6.28
C GLU A 56 -12.23 -6.97 6.67
N LEU A 57 -11.71 -6.24 5.68
CA LEU A 57 -10.89 -5.06 5.91
C LEU A 57 -11.76 -3.82 6.18
N PRO A 58 -11.26 -2.86 6.97
CA PRO A 58 -11.92 -1.57 7.13
C PRO A 58 -12.06 -0.88 5.76
N ILE A 59 -13.23 -0.32 5.51
CA ILE A 59 -13.52 0.37 4.24
C ILE A 59 -12.49 1.46 3.93
N THR A 60 -12.00 2.17 4.95
CA THR A 60 -10.95 3.19 4.82
C THR A 60 -9.63 2.64 4.28
N VAL A 61 -9.27 1.40 4.66
CA VAL A 61 -8.06 0.72 4.16
C VAL A 61 -8.27 0.27 2.72
N VAL A 62 -9.45 -0.25 2.40
CA VAL A 62 -9.81 -0.69 1.05
C VAL A 62 -9.83 0.48 0.08
N GLU A 63 -10.47 1.60 0.46
CA GLU A 63 -10.49 2.83 -0.34
C GLU A 63 -9.09 3.40 -0.53
N ALA A 64 -8.27 3.46 0.54
CA ALA A 64 -6.89 3.92 0.45
C ALA A 64 -6.05 3.06 -0.50
N LEU A 65 -6.18 1.73 -0.44
CA LEU A 65 -5.48 0.80 -1.34
C LEU A 65 -6.00 0.86 -2.78
N ALA A 66 -7.29 1.15 -2.98
CA ALA A 66 -7.87 1.27 -4.31
C ALA A 66 -7.49 2.60 -5.00
N LEU A 67 -7.37 3.68 -4.21
CA LEU A 67 -6.91 5.00 -4.67
C LEU A 67 -5.39 5.06 -4.85
N ALA A 68 -4.67 4.05 -4.35
CA ALA A 68 -3.22 4.02 -4.44
C ALA A 68 -2.75 3.88 -5.89
N ASP A 69 -1.77 4.69 -6.27
CA ASP A 69 -1.03 4.50 -7.49
C ASP A 69 -0.01 3.37 -7.32
N GLU A 70 0.19 2.59 -8.38
CA GLU A 70 1.18 1.51 -8.41
C GLU A 70 2.62 2.05 -8.30
N GLN A 71 2.79 3.35 -8.57
CA GLN A 71 4.04 4.07 -8.39
C GLN A 71 4.26 4.54 -6.94
N GLN A 72 3.25 4.50 -6.07
CA GLN A 72 3.38 4.94 -4.69
C GLN A 72 4.06 3.86 -3.83
N THR A 73 5.09 4.26 -3.09
CA THR A 73 5.78 3.38 -2.13
C THR A 73 4.97 3.13 -0.87
N HIS A 74 4.02 4.01 -0.54
CA HIS A 74 3.18 3.96 0.65
C HIS A 74 1.90 4.81 0.49
N ILE A 75 0.92 4.55 1.35
CA ILE A 75 -0.38 5.24 1.40
C ILE A 75 -0.69 5.58 2.85
N GLY A 76 -1.17 6.80 3.10
CA GLY A 76 -1.53 7.27 4.44
C GLY A 76 -0.77 8.54 4.82
N PRO A 77 -0.82 8.95 6.09
CA PRO A 77 -1.29 8.20 7.26
C PRO A 77 -2.81 8.11 7.41
N VAL A 78 -3.34 6.88 7.53
CA VAL A 78 -4.76 6.61 7.79
C VAL A 78 -5.01 6.56 9.29
N GLN A 79 -5.86 7.44 9.80
CA GLN A 79 -6.21 7.47 11.22
C GLN A 79 -7.19 6.35 11.57
N SER A 80 -6.93 5.65 12.68
CA SER A 80 -7.81 4.65 13.27
C SER A 80 -7.84 4.81 14.79
N PRO A 81 -8.77 4.14 15.51
CA PRO A 81 -8.78 4.15 16.97
C PRO A 81 -7.51 3.54 17.61
N PHE A 82 -6.72 2.77 16.86
CA PHE A 82 -5.46 2.19 17.34
C PHE A 82 -4.25 3.11 17.14
N GLY A 83 -4.39 4.15 16.31
CA GLY A 83 -3.31 5.08 15.96
C GLY A 83 -3.34 5.47 14.49
N TYR A 84 -2.16 5.59 13.89
CA TYR A 84 -1.96 5.97 12.50
C TYR A 84 -1.38 4.81 11.72
N HIS A 85 -1.97 4.52 10.57
CA HIS A 85 -1.56 3.41 9.72
C HIS A 85 -0.97 3.94 8.42
N LEU A 86 0.27 3.55 8.14
CA LEU A 86 0.85 3.66 6.81
C LEU A 86 0.69 2.31 6.13
N LEU A 87 0.09 2.29 4.95
CA LEU A 87 -0.17 1.10 4.17
C LEU A 87 0.84 1.02 3.03
N LYS A 88 1.25 -0.19 2.64
CA LYS A 88 2.04 -0.39 1.43
C LYS A 88 1.19 -1.14 0.39
N PRO A 89 0.97 -0.56 -0.80
CA PRO A 89 0.32 -1.29 -1.89
C PRO A 89 1.24 -2.40 -2.35
N ILE A 90 0.83 -3.66 -2.18
CA ILE A 90 1.53 -4.81 -2.74
C ILE A 90 0.54 -5.78 -3.39
N GLY A 91 0.81 -6.16 -4.64
CA GLY A 91 -0.07 -7.05 -5.41
C GLY A 91 -1.21 -6.32 -6.13
N GLU A 92 -2.35 -6.98 -6.25
CA GLU A 92 -3.51 -6.51 -7.03
C GLU A 92 -4.37 -5.54 -6.20
N LYS A 93 -4.78 -4.41 -6.80
CA LYS A 93 -5.61 -3.39 -6.11
C LYS A 93 -7.01 -3.96 -5.81
N PRO A 94 -7.62 -3.63 -4.65
CA PRO A 94 -9.01 -3.97 -4.39
C PRO A 94 -9.91 -3.40 -5.48
N LYS A 95 -10.86 -4.20 -5.97
CA LYS A 95 -11.94 -3.67 -6.81
C LYS A 95 -12.92 -2.97 -5.89
N LEU A 96 -12.93 -1.64 -5.93
CA LEU A 96 -14.07 -0.89 -5.42
C LEU A 96 -15.29 -1.36 -6.21
N ALA A 97 -16.27 -1.94 -5.53
CA ALA A 97 -17.58 -2.19 -6.12
C ALA A 97 -18.29 -0.84 -6.24
N VAL A 98 -17.81 0.01 -7.14
CA VAL A 98 -18.57 1.14 -7.63
C VAL A 98 -19.69 0.55 -8.47
N SER A 99 -20.90 0.62 -7.94
CA SER A 99 -22.13 0.37 -8.68
C SER A 99 -22.02 1.11 -10.01
N ASP A 100 -22.17 0.35 -11.09
CA ASP A 100 -22.05 0.73 -12.49
C ASP A 100 -22.39 2.19 -12.78
N GLU A 101 -21.37 2.97 -13.17
CA GLU A 101 -21.34 3.82 -14.37
C GLU A 101 -20.18 4.83 -14.25
N ASN A 102 -19.26 4.77 -15.23
CA ASN A 102 -18.50 5.89 -15.77
C ASN A 102 -17.08 6.23 -15.19
N ILE A 103 -16.04 5.70 -15.89
CA ILE A 103 -14.83 6.43 -16.39
C ILE A 103 -13.66 6.65 -15.37
N LEU A 104 -12.36 6.40 -15.62
CA LEU A 104 -11.52 6.34 -16.84
C LEU A 104 -10.59 5.09 -16.90
N SER A 105 -10.31 4.67 -18.13
CA SER A 105 -9.18 3.84 -18.55
C SER A 105 -7.83 4.59 -18.54
N GLU A 106 -6.77 3.83 -18.83
CA GLU A 106 -5.44 4.21 -19.35
C GLU A 106 -4.32 4.49 -18.34
N ASP A 107 -3.40 3.52 -18.20
CA ASP A 107 -1.99 3.57 -18.64
C ASP A 107 -1.36 2.20 -18.26
N ALA A 108 -0.87 1.33 -19.14
CA ALA A 108 0.22 1.46 -20.11
C ALA A 108 1.60 1.64 -19.44
N ILE A 109 2.29 0.54 -19.11
CA ILE A 109 3.76 0.41 -19.02
C ILE A 109 4.10 -1.07 -18.85
N GLU A 110 5.06 -1.74 -19.49
CA GLU A 110 5.88 -1.52 -20.68
C GLU A 110 6.58 -2.87 -20.94
N SER A 111 6.84 -3.23 -22.21
CA SER A 111 8.00 -4.06 -22.53
C SER A 111 8.48 -3.73 -23.94
N VAL A 112 9.33 -2.71 -23.99
CA VAL A 112 10.42 -2.63 -24.95
C VAL A 112 11.39 -3.77 -24.65
N LYS A 113 11.73 -4.57 -25.66
CA LYS A 113 13.06 -5.17 -25.82
C LYS A 113 13.34 -5.51 -27.27
N ASP A 114 14.35 -4.80 -27.76
CA ASP A 114 15.26 -5.02 -28.88
C ASP A 114 15.34 -6.44 -29.46
N ASP A 115 15.44 -6.56 -30.79
CA ASP A 115 16.66 -7.08 -31.44
C ASP A 115 16.65 -6.82 -32.97
N LYS A 116 17.51 -5.90 -33.42
CA LYS A 116 18.51 -6.10 -34.48
C LYS A 116 18.05 -6.36 -35.94
N MET A 117 18.32 -5.36 -36.80
CA MET A 117 18.57 -5.53 -38.25
C MET A 117 19.69 -6.58 -38.46
N PRO A 118 19.56 -7.48 -39.45
CA PRO A 118 20.28 -7.30 -40.73
C PRO A 118 19.49 -7.92 -41.92
N ALA A 119 19.74 -7.68 -43.20
CA ALA A 119 20.64 -6.85 -44.00
C ALA A 119 19.96 -6.65 -45.37
#